data_AF-A0AAJ5C4C1-F1
#
_entry.id   AF-A0AAJ5C4C1-F1
#
_cell.length_a   1.000
_cell.length_b   1.000
_cell.length_c   1.000
_cell.angle_alpha   90.00
_cell.angle_beta   90.00
_cell.angle_gamma   90.00
#
_symmetry.space_group_name_H-M   'P 1'
#
loop_
_entity.id
_entity.type
_entity.pdbx_description
1 polymer ?
#
loop_
_entity_poly.entity_id
_entity_poly.type
_entity_poly.pdbx_seq_one_letter_code
_entity_poly.pdbx_strand_id
1 'polypeptide(L)'
;MDLLTQLDTSLDLLLKIMSSSIAYISRKAKHTQLPGSTIPLTILGKTEAIQPDEMQEAISELVSDLVEKAQSIREIILHLPTPESLGGDQELNKDLQIMQVEMKSLNNEYRAAVQEIKILNDEVRQLVRLIAEQQREGRVWLVNELESNSFLQ
;
A
#
# COMPACT_ATOMS: atom_id res chain seq x y z
N MET A 1 -1.27 1.94 -5.13
CA MET A 1 -0.60 1.80 -6.44
C MET A 1 -1.53 2.44 -7.45
N ASP A 2 -0.99 3.19 -8.40
CA ASP A 2 -1.81 3.79 -9.46
C ASP A 2 -2.46 2.68 -10.34
N LEU A 3 -3.72 2.88 -10.75
CA LEU A 3 -4.53 1.90 -11.49
C LEU A 3 -3.90 1.55 -12.85
N LEU A 4 -3.31 2.55 -13.52
CA LEU A 4 -2.60 2.34 -14.78
C LEU A 4 -1.33 1.50 -14.56
N THR A 5 -0.56 1.82 -13.51
CA THR A 5 0.62 1.05 -13.13
C THR A 5 0.26 -0.41 -12.78
N GLN A 6 -0.88 -0.62 -12.09
CA GLN A 6 -1.39 -1.94 -11.75
C GLN A 6 -1.82 -2.73 -13.00
N LEU A 7 -2.46 -2.07 -13.96
CA LEU A 7 -2.85 -2.67 -15.24
C LEU A 7 -1.61 -3.12 -16.03
N ASP A 8 -0.62 -2.25 -16.16
CA ASP A 8 0.63 -2.53 -16.87
C ASP A 8 1.34 -3.76 -16.29
N THR A 9 1.49 -3.80 -14.97
CA THR A 9 2.08 -4.95 -14.26
C THR A 9 1.29 -6.23 -14.48
N SER A 10 -0.04 -6.14 -14.54
CA SER A 10 -0.93 -7.29 -14.71
C SER A 10 -0.89 -7.83 -16.14
N LEU A 11 -0.75 -6.97 -17.15
CA LEU A 11 -0.53 -7.36 -18.55
C LEU A 11 0.82 -8.04 -18.73
N ASP A 12 1.89 -7.48 -18.16
CA ASP A 12 3.23 -8.09 -18.18
C ASP A 12 3.25 -9.47 -17.53
N LEU A 13 2.57 -9.61 -16.38
CA LEU A 13 2.43 -10.89 -15.71
C LEU A 13 1.68 -11.91 -16.57
N LEU A 14 0.58 -11.50 -17.22
CA LEU A 14 -0.18 -12.37 -18.11
C LEU A 14 0.68 -12.88 -19.27
N LEU A 15 1.44 -11.99 -19.93
CA LEU A 15 2.35 -12.35 -21.02
C LEU A 15 3.44 -13.33 -20.56
N LYS A 16 3.99 -13.11 -19.35
CA LYS A 16 5.02 -13.97 -18.76
C LYS A 16 4.47 -15.36 -18.43
N ILE A 17 3.25 -15.44 -17.88
CA ILE A 17 2.56 -16.70 -17.62
C ILE A 17 2.36 -17.44 -18.95
N MET A 18 1.78 -16.81 -19.96
CA MET A 18 1.55 -17.44 -21.27
C MET A 18 2.83 -18.00 -21.89
N SER A 19 3.90 -17.21 -21.91
CA SER A 19 5.21 -17.65 -22.43
C SER A 19 5.75 -18.86 -21.66
N SER A 20 5.64 -18.83 -20.33
CA SER A 20 6.09 -19.94 -19.46
C SER A 20 5.24 -21.19 -19.64
N SER A 21 3.91 -21.05 -19.79
CA SER A 21 2.99 -22.15 -20.04
C SER A 21 3.27 -22.85 -21.37
N ILE A 22 3.52 -22.08 -22.45
CA ILE A 22 3.90 -22.64 -23.75
C ILE A 22 5.22 -23.39 -23.64
N ALA A 23 6.22 -22.81 -22.96
CA ALA A 23 7.51 -23.47 -22.76
C ALA A 23 7.39 -24.75 -21.93
N TYR A 24 6.53 -24.76 -20.90
CA TYR A 24 6.25 -25.92 -20.07
C TYR A 24 5.63 -27.05 -20.89
N ILE A 25 4.53 -26.79 -21.60
CA ILE A 25 3.83 -27.77 -22.42
C ILE A 25 4.78 -28.30 -23.51
N SER A 26 5.50 -27.41 -24.20
CA SER A 26 6.41 -27.82 -25.28
C SER A 26 7.54 -28.73 -24.83
N ARG A 27 8.06 -28.55 -23.60
CA ARG A 27 9.18 -29.37 -23.08
C ARG A 27 8.72 -30.67 -22.44
N LYS A 28 7.53 -30.67 -21.83
CA LYS A 28 7.01 -31.78 -21.03
C LYS A 28 6.04 -32.67 -21.79
N ALA A 29 5.60 -32.28 -22.99
CA ALA A 29 4.71 -33.07 -23.83
C ALA A 29 5.35 -34.41 -24.22
N LYS A 30 4.62 -35.50 -23.99
CA LYS A 30 5.02 -36.84 -24.41
C LYS A 30 4.79 -36.99 -25.91
N HIS A 31 5.85 -37.33 -26.65
CA HIS A 31 5.73 -37.64 -28.08
C HIS A 31 5.28 -39.09 -28.26
N THR A 32 4.16 -39.29 -28.95
CA THR A 32 3.62 -40.62 -29.26
C THR A 32 3.93 -40.98 -30.71
N GLN A 33 4.40 -42.22 -30.96
CA GLN A 33 4.55 -42.73 -32.32
C GLN A 33 3.17 -42.97 -32.93
N LEU A 34 2.98 -42.56 -34.19
CA LEU A 34 1.76 -42.91 -34.90
C LEU A 34 1.71 -44.45 -35.09
N PRO A 35 0.55 -45.09 -34.83
CA PRO A 35 0.41 -46.52 -35.06
C PRO A 35 0.61 -46.82 -36.56
N GLY A 36 1.63 -47.63 -36.87
CA GLY A 36 2.01 -47.98 -38.25
C GLY A 36 3.18 -47.20 -38.84
N SER A 37 3.83 -46.29 -38.09
CA SER A 37 5.02 -45.57 -38.54
C SER A 37 6.31 -46.35 -38.26
N THR A 38 7.16 -46.55 -39.27
CA THR A 38 8.52 -47.08 -39.14
C THR A 38 9.55 -45.99 -38.81
N ILE A 39 9.12 -44.73 -38.67
CA ILE A 39 10.01 -43.59 -38.43
C ILE A 39 10.38 -43.57 -36.95
N PRO A 40 11.67 -43.76 -36.61
CA PRO A 40 12.10 -43.75 -35.22
C PRO A 40 11.92 -42.34 -34.62
N LEU A 41 11.39 -42.28 -33.40
CA LEU A 41 11.36 -41.03 -32.62
C LEU A 41 12.79 -40.67 -32.21
N THR A 42 13.31 -39.56 -32.74
CA THR A 42 14.53 -38.95 -32.22
C THR A 42 14.19 -38.23 -30.93
N ILE A 43 14.29 -38.93 -29.81
CA ILE A 43 14.10 -38.34 -28.49
C ILE A 43 15.38 -37.54 -28.17
N LEU A 44 15.31 -36.20 -28.24
CA LEU A 44 16.42 -35.33 -27.86
C LEU A 44 16.55 -35.31 -26.32
N GLY A 45 17.48 -36.10 -25.78
CA GLY A 45 17.86 -36.07 -24.36
C GLY A 45 17.01 -36.95 -23.42
N LYS A 46 17.19 -36.76 -22.10
CA LYS A 46 16.31 -37.37 -21.08
C LYS A 46 14.97 -36.63 -21.11
N THR A 47 13.99 -37.16 -21.83
CA THR A 47 12.63 -36.60 -21.80
C THR A 47 12.06 -36.72 -20.39
N GLU A 48 11.95 -35.59 -19.69
CA GLU A 48 11.13 -35.44 -18.49
C GLU A 48 9.64 -35.38 -18.86
N ALA A 49 9.21 -36.27 -19.77
CA ALA A 49 7.83 -36.34 -20.21
C ALA A 49 6.97 -36.82 -19.05
N ILE A 50 5.99 -36.01 -18.68
CA ILE A 50 5.02 -36.33 -17.63
C ILE A 50 3.91 -37.22 -18.22
N GLN A 51 3.14 -37.86 -17.34
CA GLN A 51 2.03 -38.67 -17.82
C GLN A 51 0.96 -37.78 -18.46
N PRO A 52 0.22 -38.30 -19.48
CA PRO A 52 -0.85 -37.53 -20.13
C PRO A 52 -1.90 -36.99 -19.15
N ASP A 53 -2.23 -37.76 -18.11
CA ASP A 53 -3.23 -37.36 -17.11
C ASP A 53 -2.74 -36.18 -16.26
N GLU A 54 -1.48 -36.23 -15.79
CA GLU A 54 -0.83 -35.13 -15.07
C GLU A 54 -0.66 -33.88 -15.94
N MET A 55 -0.37 -34.06 -17.24
CA MET A 55 -0.30 -32.97 -18.20
C MET A 55 -1.68 -32.32 -18.41
N GLN A 56 -2.73 -33.11 -18.49
CA GLN A 56 -4.09 -32.62 -18.68
C GLN A 56 -4.55 -31.79 -17.48
N GLU A 57 -4.26 -32.26 -16.26
CA GLU A 57 -4.55 -31.54 -15.01
C GLU A 57 -3.76 -30.21 -14.94
N ALA A 58 -2.45 -30.25 -15.22
CA ALA A 58 -1.62 -29.05 -15.24
C ALA A 58 -2.08 -28.03 -16.30
N ILE A 59 -2.50 -28.48 -17.49
CA ILE A 59 -3.06 -27.58 -18.51
C ILE A 59 -4.39 -26.97 -18.02
N SER A 60 -5.24 -27.76 -17.37
CA SER A 60 -6.52 -27.26 -16.83
C SER A 60 -6.30 -26.18 -15.78
N GLU A 61 -5.35 -26.39 -14.87
CA GLU A 61 -4.94 -25.40 -13.86
C GLU A 61 -4.42 -24.12 -14.52
N LEU A 62 -3.47 -24.26 -15.47
CA LEU A 62 -2.90 -23.13 -16.20
C LEU A 62 -3.96 -22.32 -16.97
N VAL A 63 -4.94 -22.99 -17.57
CA VAL A 63 -6.06 -22.32 -18.26
C VAL A 63 -6.95 -21.60 -17.26
N SER A 64 -7.27 -22.22 -16.13
CA SER A 64 -8.06 -21.59 -15.06
C SER A 64 -7.39 -20.31 -14.56
N ASP A 65 -6.10 -20.38 -14.25
CA ASP A 65 -5.30 -19.23 -13.82
C ASP A 65 -5.30 -18.12 -14.87
N LEU A 66 -5.16 -18.47 -16.14
CA LEU A 66 -5.18 -17.51 -17.25
C LEU A 66 -6.53 -16.78 -17.35
N VAL A 67 -7.63 -17.53 -17.22
CA VAL A 67 -9.00 -16.97 -17.27
C VAL A 67 -9.25 -16.06 -16.07
N GLU A 68 -8.84 -16.47 -14.88
CA GLU A 68 -8.98 -15.64 -13.68
C GLU A 68 -8.18 -14.34 -13.81
N LYS A 69 -6.94 -14.40 -14.29
CA LYS A 69 -6.12 -13.19 -14.53
C LYS A 69 -6.71 -12.28 -15.60
N ALA A 70 -7.25 -12.85 -16.68
CA ALA A 70 -7.93 -12.07 -17.71
C ALA A 70 -9.17 -11.35 -17.15
N GLN A 71 -9.93 -12.01 -16.27
CA GLN A 71 -11.07 -11.41 -15.60
C GLN A 71 -10.65 -10.29 -14.63
N SER A 72 -9.58 -10.48 -13.85
CA SER A 72 -9.04 -9.41 -12.99
C SER A 72 -8.60 -8.18 -13.81
N ILE A 73 -7.95 -8.38 -14.96
CA ILE A 73 -7.56 -7.28 -15.87
C ILE A 73 -8.79 -6.54 -16.38
N ARG A 74 -9.84 -7.28 -16.75
CA ARG A 74 -11.11 -6.69 -17.19
C ARG A 74 -11.74 -5.82 -16.10
N GLU A 75 -11.72 -6.26 -14.84
CA GLU A 75 -12.21 -5.49 -13.71
C GLU A 75 -11.40 -4.21 -13.50
N ILE A 76 -10.06 -4.27 -13.59
CA ILE A 76 -9.21 -3.08 -13.52
C ILE A 76 -9.58 -2.09 -14.62
N ILE A 77 -9.81 -2.56 -15.85
CA ILE A 77 -10.20 -1.71 -16.98
C ILE A 77 -11.56 -1.04 -16.74
N LEU A 78 -12.53 -1.75 -16.17
CA LEU A 78 -13.84 -1.18 -15.84
C LEU A 78 -13.76 -0.11 -14.74
N HIS A 79 -12.76 -0.18 -13.88
CA HIS A 79 -12.49 0.81 -12.83
C HIS A 79 -11.55 1.93 -13.27
N LEU A 80 -11.06 1.93 -14.51
CA LEU A 80 -10.30 3.07 -15.02
C LEU A 80 -11.21 4.29 -15.08
N PRO A 81 -10.73 5.45 -14.60
CA PRO A 81 -11.48 6.68 -14.72
C PRO A 81 -11.67 7.01 -16.20
N THR A 82 -12.91 7.12 -16.65
CA THR A 82 -13.22 7.42 -18.05
C THR A 82 -13.08 8.93 -18.32
N PRO A 83 -12.98 9.35 -19.59
CA PRO A 83 -12.94 10.77 -19.95
C PRO A 83 -14.15 11.56 -19.43
N GLU A 84 -15.31 10.89 -19.29
CA GLU A 84 -16.50 11.48 -18.70
C GLU A 84 -16.38 11.66 -17.17
N SER A 85 -15.55 10.84 -16.50
CA SER A 85 -15.33 10.89 -15.04
C SER A 85 -14.23 11.86 -14.62
N LEU A 86 -13.25 12.13 -15.48
CA LEU A 86 -12.14 13.06 -15.18
C LEU A 86 -12.45 14.50 -15.61
N GLY A 87 -13.51 14.69 -16.41
CA GLY A 87 -13.73 15.94 -17.13
C GLY A 87 -12.61 16.19 -18.15
N GLY A 88 -12.75 17.23 -18.97
CA GLY A 88 -11.63 17.68 -19.78
C GLY A 88 -10.51 18.26 -18.90
N ASP A 89 -9.29 18.40 -19.44
CA ASP A 89 -8.14 18.99 -18.72
C ASP A 89 -8.45 20.35 -18.05
N GLN A 90 -9.38 21.12 -18.64
CA GLN A 90 -9.80 22.41 -18.09
C GLN A 90 -10.66 22.29 -16.83
N GLU A 91 -11.46 21.23 -16.69
CA GLU A 91 -12.30 20.98 -15.53
C GLU A 91 -11.44 20.45 -14.37
N LEU A 92 -10.58 19.47 -14.66
CA LEU A 92 -9.59 18.98 -13.70
C LEU A 92 -8.69 20.11 -13.15
N ASN A 93 -8.23 21.02 -14.00
CA ASN A 93 -7.42 22.15 -13.55
C ASN A 93 -8.20 23.12 -12.64
N LYS A 94 -9.51 23.30 -12.88
CA LYS A 94 -10.36 24.10 -11.98
C LYS A 94 -10.51 23.42 -10.63
N ASP A 95 -10.78 22.13 -10.62
CA ASP A 95 -10.94 21.36 -9.38
C ASP A 95 -9.65 21.35 -8.56
N LEU A 96 -8.50 21.19 -9.21
CA LEU A 96 -7.19 21.29 -8.57
C LEU A 96 -6.94 22.68 -8.00
N GLN A 97 -7.34 23.75 -8.68
CA GLN A 97 -7.23 25.12 -8.17
C GLN A 97 -8.12 25.33 -6.94
N ILE A 98 -9.36 24.84 -6.97
CA ILE A 98 -10.29 24.92 -5.83
C ILE A 98 -9.69 24.18 -4.62
N MET A 99 -9.26 22.93 -4.81
CA MET A 99 -8.62 22.14 -3.76
C MET A 99 -7.35 22.81 -3.22
N GLN A 100 -6.56 23.46 -4.08
CA GLN A 100 -5.37 24.19 -3.66
C GLN A 100 -5.71 25.41 -2.78
N VAL A 101 -6.77 26.15 -3.13
CA VAL A 101 -7.23 27.29 -2.34
C VAL A 101 -7.74 26.81 -0.98
N GLU A 102 -8.53 25.74 -0.96
CA GLU A 102 -9.04 25.14 0.28
C GLU A 102 -7.91 24.64 1.19
N MET A 103 -6.95 23.91 0.63
CA MET A 103 -5.75 23.45 1.34
C MET A 103 -4.95 24.61 1.95
N LYS A 104 -4.84 25.73 1.25
CA LYS A 104 -4.18 26.93 1.79
C LYS A 104 -4.96 27.54 2.95
N SER A 105 -6.29 27.62 2.86
CA SER A 105 -7.13 28.10 3.96
C SER A 105 -6.98 27.21 5.20
N LEU A 106 -7.17 25.91 5.03
CA LEU A 106 -7.05 24.92 6.11
C LEU A 106 -5.66 24.92 6.75
N ASN A 107 -4.59 25.07 5.97
CA ASN A 107 -3.24 25.16 6.52
C ASN A 107 -3.04 26.43 7.35
N ASN A 108 -3.61 27.56 6.91
CA ASN A 108 -3.54 28.82 7.66
C ASN A 108 -4.32 28.72 8.98
N GLU A 109 -5.52 28.15 8.95
CA GLU A 109 -6.34 27.90 10.14
C GLU A 109 -5.63 26.94 11.11
N TYR A 110 -5.04 25.86 10.58
CA TYR A 110 -4.23 24.94 11.38
C TYR A 110 -3.04 25.63 12.03
N ARG A 111 -2.32 26.51 11.31
CA ARG A 111 -1.19 27.28 11.87
C ARG A 111 -1.65 28.22 12.97
N ALA A 112 -2.79 28.88 12.80
CA ALA A 112 -3.37 29.76 13.82
C ALA A 112 -3.72 28.97 15.09
N ALA A 113 -4.43 27.85 14.95
CA ALA A 113 -4.78 26.98 16.08
C ALA A 113 -3.54 26.45 16.82
N VAL A 114 -2.49 26.08 16.08
CA VAL A 114 -1.22 25.64 16.69
C VAL A 114 -0.53 26.78 17.45
N GLN A 115 -0.59 28.02 16.96
CA GLN A 115 -0.06 29.17 17.69
C GLN A 115 -0.83 29.44 18.97
N GLU A 116 -2.16 29.39 18.94
CA GLU A 116 -3.00 29.56 20.13
C GLU A 116 -2.70 28.49 21.18
N ILE A 117 -2.59 27.22 20.77
CA ILE A 117 -2.23 26.12 21.68
C ILE A 117 -0.84 26.34 22.28
N LYS A 118 0.13 26.86 21.53
CA LYS A 118 1.47 27.16 22.06
C LYS A 118 1.42 28.25 23.11
N ILE A 119 0.69 29.34 22.85
CA ILE A 119 0.53 30.43 23.81
C ILE A 119 -0.12 29.91 25.10
N LEU A 120 -1.22 29.16 24.98
CA LEU A 120 -1.92 28.59 26.12
C LEU A 120 -1.03 27.61 26.91
N ASN A 121 -0.25 26.78 26.22
CA ASN A 121 0.69 25.86 26.86
C ASN A 121 1.78 26.61 27.64
N ASP A 122 2.28 27.73 27.10
CA ASP A 122 3.26 28.57 27.79
C ASP A 122 2.64 29.24 29.03
N GLU A 123 1.40 29.74 28.94
CA GLU A 123 0.66 30.28 30.09
C GLU A 123 0.45 29.22 31.18
N VAL A 124 0.00 28.01 30.82
CA VAL A 124 -0.16 26.90 31.76
C VAL A 124 1.18 26.53 32.41
N ARG A 125 2.27 26.48 31.63
CA ARG A 125 3.61 26.23 32.18
C ARG A 125 4.05 27.30 33.17
N GLN A 126 3.75 28.56 32.91
CA GLN A 126 4.05 29.65 33.84
C GLN A 126 3.24 29.52 35.13
N LEU A 127 1.94 29.24 35.04
CA LEU A 127 1.09 29.01 36.22
C LEU A 127 1.58 27.84 37.06
N VAL A 128 1.96 26.72 36.43
CA VAL A 128 2.52 25.56 37.14
C VAL A 128 3.83 25.94 37.86
N ARG A 129 4.70 26.74 37.24
CA ARG A 129 5.93 27.22 37.88
C ARG A 129 5.64 28.12 39.08
N LEU A 130 4.68 29.03 38.98
CA LEU A 130 4.28 29.91 40.07
C LEU A 130 3.72 29.12 41.26
N ILE A 131 2.85 28.14 41.01
CA ILE A 131 2.30 27.26 42.06
C ILE A 131 3.42 26.43 42.70
N ALA A 132 4.36 25.91 41.90
CA ALA A 132 5.49 25.14 42.41
C ALA A 132 6.40 25.99 43.31
N GLU A 133 6.67 27.24 42.95
CA GLU A 133 7.47 28.17 43.75
C GLU A 133 6.73 28.57 45.03
N GLN A 134 5.43 28.90 44.95
CA GLN A 134 4.63 29.21 46.13
C GLN A 134 4.57 28.03 47.12
N GLN A 135 4.43 26.80 46.63
CA GLN A 135 4.50 25.62 47.49
C GLN A 135 5.89 25.43 48.11
N ARG A 136 6.96 25.78 47.39
CA ARG A 136 8.32 25.73 47.91
C ARG A 136 8.51 26.75 49.02
N GLU A 137 8.11 28.00 48.81
CA GLU A 137 8.17 29.07 49.81
C GLU A 137 7.35 28.71 51.06
N GLY A 138 6.11 28.22 50.88
CA GLY A 138 5.26 27.78 51.98
C GLY A 138 5.88 26.64 52.80
N ARG A 139 6.54 25.68 52.14
CA ARG A 139 7.29 24.61 52.83
C ARG A 139 8.49 25.16 53.60
N VAL A 140 9.27 26.06 53.00
CA VAL A 140 10.42 26.69 53.67
C VAL A 140 9.98 27.50 54.89
N TRP A 141 8.89 28.27 54.76
CA TRP A 141 8.30 29.00 55.88
C TRP A 141 7.86 28.07 57.02
N LEU A 142 7.15 26.97 56.70
CA LEU A 142 6.74 25.98 57.70
C LEU A 142 7.94 25.35 58.42
N VAL A 143 9.02 25.02 57.69
CA VAL A 143 10.24 24.46 58.28
C VAL A 143 10.88 25.46 59.24
N ASN A 144 11.03 26.72 58.83
CA ASN A 144 11.63 27.77 59.67
C ASN A 144 10.80 28.03 60.94
N GLU A 145 9.47 27.98 60.86
CA GLU A 145 8.58 28.16 62.02
C GLU A 145 8.66 26.97 63.00
N LEU A 146 8.79 25.75 62.48
CA LEU A 146 8.98 24.55 63.30
C LEU A 146 10.36 24.54 63.99
N GLU A 147 11.41 24.99 63.30
CA GLU A 147 12.76 25.14 63.88
C GLU A 147 12.80 26.29 64.91
N SER A 148 12.09 27.38 64.68
CA SER A 148 12.03 28.50 65.64
C SER A 148 11.29 28.13 66.93
N ASN A 149 10.21 27.33 66.83
CA ASN A 149 9.49 26.84 68.00
C ASN A 149 10.23 25.74 68.77
N SER A 150 11.08 24.94 68.12
CA SER A 150 11.88 23.91 68.80
C SER A 150 13.06 24.48 69.61
N PHE A 151 13.50 25.70 69.32
CA PHE A 151 14.50 26.43 70.11
C PHE A 151 13.92 27.14 71.36
N LEU A 152 12.59 27.19 71.51
CA LEU A 152 11.89 27.84 72.63
C LEU A 152 11.33 26.85 73.68
N GLN A 153 11.63 25.55 73.55
CA GLN A 153 11.39 24.52 74.58
C GLN A 153 12.70 24.04 75.20
#